data_AF-A0A522WEJ2-F1
#
_entry.id   AF-A0A522WEJ2-F1
#
_cell.length_a   1.000
_cell.length_b   1.000
_cell.length_c   1.000
_cell.angle_alpha   90.00
_cell.angle_beta   90.00
_cell.angle_gamma   90.00
#
_symmetry.space_group_name_H-M   'P 1'
#
loop_
_entity.id
_entity.type
_entity.pdbx_description
1 polymer ?
#
loop_
_entity_poly.entity_id
_entity_poly.type
_entity_poly.pdbx_seq_one_letter_code
_entity_poly.pdbx_strand_id
1 'polypeptide(L)'
;MTKAKTEISGLIDDAGQMGIEMVDAPLSAAGIYTGFNISKSSMERLAMKDFAGHVTQNLYGDAWSKIKSELTLGVLGGKTPQEVSKAIGANLTDPSIFTSLDARAEAITKTELGRAFSMAAQSRMEEAAGYVDGLEKQWLHAGHPRMARPYHLALNGYHVPVDEPFLVGNVAMMYPRDPKAPIGEVINCGCDHVPYHVRWN
;
A
#
# COMPACT_ATOMS: atom_id res chain seq x y z
N MET A 1 -3.69 4.28 31.17
CA MET A 1 -4.14 4.63 29.80
C MET A 1 -3.13 5.48 29.01
N THR A 2 -2.25 6.26 29.66
CA THR A 2 -1.29 7.16 28.98
C THR A 2 -0.10 6.42 28.33
N LYS A 3 0.50 5.44 29.02
CA LYS A 3 1.66 4.68 28.52
C LYS A 3 1.34 3.85 27.26
N ALA A 4 0.19 3.17 27.25
CA ALA A 4 -0.28 2.43 26.08
C ALA A 4 -0.57 3.34 24.88
N LYS A 5 -1.09 4.55 25.09
CA LYS A 5 -1.26 5.54 24.01
C LYS A 5 0.07 6.04 23.46
N THR A 6 1.09 6.23 24.30
CA THR A 6 2.43 6.66 23.88
C THR A 6 3.20 5.54 23.17
N GLU A 7 3.09 4.29 23.64
CA GLU A 7 3.67 3.11 22.96
C GLU A 7 2.99 2.85 21.61
N ILE A 8 1.66 2.99 21.55
CA ILE A 8 0.92 2.95 20.29
C ILE A 8 1.35 4.11 19.38
N SER A 9 1.53 5.33 19.90
CA SER A 9 2.03 6.48 19.11
C SER A 9 3.45 6.32 18.57
N GLY A 10 4.33 5.63 19.29
CA GLY A 10 5.69 5.33 18.82
C GLY A 10 5.70 4.25 17.73
N LEU A 11 4.90 3.19 17.92
CA LEU A 11 4.70 2.15 16.89
C LEU A 11 4.02 2.72 15.62
N ILE A 12 3.10 3.68 15.81
CA ILE A 12 2.41 4.45 14.76
C ILE A 12 3.40 5.21 13.87
N ASP A 13 4.46 5.77 14.44
CA ASP A 13 5.49 6.49 13.69
C ASP A 13 6.36 5.55 12.84
N ASP A 14 6.54 4.29 13.26
CA ASP A 14 7.48 3.34 12.64
C ASP A 14 6.93 2.63 11.37
N ALA A 15 5.62 2.64 11.12
CA ALA A 15 5.04 1.80 10.06
C ALA A 15 4.65 2.55 8.77
N GLY A 16 4.33 3.85 8.88
CA GLY A 16 4.40 4.74 7.71
C GLY A 16 5.83 4.85 7.17
N GLN A 17 6.82 4.65 8.05
CA GLN A 17 8.24 4.71 7.72
C GLN A 17 8.65 3.61 6.74
N MET A 18 8.07 2.41 6.75
CA MET A 18 8.45 1.34 5.79
C MET A 18 8.17 1.72 4.32
N GLY A 19 7.00 2.30 4.03
CA GLY A 19 6.69 2.78 2.68
C GLY A 19 7.58 3.95 2.23
N ILE A 20 8.00 4.78 3.20
CA ILE A 20 8.99 5.84 2.98
C ILE A 20 10.37 5.23 2.73
N GLU A 21 10.81 4.27 3.54
CA GLU A 21 12.10 3.59 3.44
C GLU A 21 12.27 2.84 2.12
N MET A 22 11.18 2.29 1.57
CA MET A 22 11.18 1.70 0.23
C MET A 22 11.60 2.69 -0.87
N VAL A 23 11.37 3.99 -0.65
CA VAL A 23 11.79 5.07 -1.56
C VAL A 23 13.10 5.71 -1.12
N ASP A 24 13.24 5.94 0.18
CA ASP A 24 14.31 6.69 0.79
C ASP A 24 15.64 5.92 0.82
N ALA A 25 15.60 4.61 1.09
CA ALA A 25 16.81 3.81 1.17
C ALA A 25 17.55 3.71 -0.18
N PRO A 26 16.88 3.45 -1.32
CA PRO A 26 17.53 3.50 -2.64
C PRO A 26 18.10 4.88 -2.98
N LEU A 27 17.34 5.95 -2.72
CA LEU A 27 17.79 7.32 -3.00
C LEU A 27 19.01 7.71 -2.13
N SER A 28 19.05 7.24 -0.88
CA SER A 28 20.18 7.44 0.04
C SER A 28 21.42 6.68 -0.41
N ALA A 29 21.26 5.41 -0.80
CA ALA A 29 22.33 4.60 -1.37
C ALA A 29 22.92 5.23 -2.65
N ALA A 30 22.10 5.94 -3.43
CA ALA A 30 22.54 6.66 -4.62
C ALA A 30 23.26 7.99 -4.34
N GLY A 31 23.46 8.37 -3.07
CA GLY A 31 24.16 9.60 -2.71
C GLY A 31 23.37 10.89 -2.94
N ILE A 32 22.04 10.80 -3.12
CA ILE A 32 21.15 11.94 -3.37
C ILE A 32 20.72 12.61 -2.02
N TYR A 33 21.17 12.06 -0.89
CA TYR A 33 20.70 12.38 0.46
C TYR A 33 21.52 13.46 1.17
N THR A 34 21.15 14.72 0.99
CA THR A 34 21.29 15.69 2.09
C THR A 34 19.99 16.48 2.25
N GLY A 35 19.08 15.95 3.08
CA GLY A 35 18.09 16.75 3.81
C GLY A 35 16.78 17.07 3.10
N PHE A 36 15.93 16.07 2.89
CA PHE A 36 14.49 16.33 2.65
C PHE A 36 13.73 16.27 3.98
N ASN A 37 13.33 17.42 4.50
CA ASN A 37 12.45 17.53 5.67
C ASN A 37 10.99 17.40 5.22
N ILE A 38 10.64 16.18 4.80
CA ILE A 38 9.33 15.89 4.26
C ILE A 38 8.36 15.68 5.41
N SER A 39 7.29 16.47 5.41
CA SER A 39 6.36 16.55 6.52
C SER A 39 5.64 15.21 6.73
N LYS A 40 5.75 14.64 7.95
CA LYS A 40 4.90 13.53 8.46
C LYS A 40 3.40 13.71 8.11
N SER A 41 2.95 14.96 7.94
CA SER A 41 1.57 15.30 7.64
C SER A 41 1.04 14.80 6.28
N SER A 42 1.91 14.53 5.29
CA SER A 42 1.45 13.97 3.99
C SER A 42 1.02 12.51 4.13
N MET A 43 1.68 11.73 4.99
CA MET A 43 1.41 10.31 5.25
C MET A 43 0.12 10.10 6.05
N GLU A 44 -0.05 10.86 7.14
CA GLU A 44 -1.28 10.84 7.95
C GLU A 44 -2.51 11.22 7.11
N ARG A 45 -2.37 12.20 6.20
CA ARG A 45 -3.45 12.62 5.30
C ARG A 45 -3.81 11.57 4.25
N LEU A 46 -2.84 10.80 3.75
CA LEU A 46 -3.05 9.85 2.66
C LEU A 46 -3.55 8.49 3.14
N ALA A 47 -2.99 7.95 4.23
CA ALA A 47 -3.46 6.72 4.86
C ALA A 47 -4.89 6.88 5.40
N MET A 48 -5.24 8.02 6.00
CA MET A 48 -6.57 8.17 6.63
C MET A 48 -7.74 8.35 5.65
N LYS A 49 -7.49 8.87 4.44
CA LYS A 49 -8.56 9.37 3.55
C LYS A 49 -9.17 8.32 2.61
N ASP A 50 -8.46 7.28 2.17
CA ASP A 50 -8.90 6.51 0.99
C ASP A 50 -8.85 4.96 1.07
N PHE A 51 -8.85 4.36 2.28
CA PHE A 51 -8.94 2.89 2.43
C PHE A 51 -10.25 2.23 1.95
N ALA A 52 -11.16 2.97 1.31
CA ALA A 52 -12.44 2.46 0.85
C ALA A 52 -12.35 1.91 -0.58
N GLY A 53 -11.57 0.83 -0.78
CA GLY A 53 -11.49 0.13 -2.07
C GLY A 53 -12.70 -0.78 -2.36
N HIS A 54 -12.70 -1.39 -3.55
CA HIS A 54 -13.75 -2.32 -4.00
C HIS A 54 -14.06 -3.49 -3.05
N VAL A 55 -13.08 -3.95 -2.25
CA VAL A 55 -13.25 -5.11 -1.35
C VAL A 55 -14.18 -4.80 -0.17
N THR A 56 -14.36 -3.51 0.16
CA THR A 56 -15.12 -3.06 1.33
C THR A 56 -16.40 -2.30 0.96
N GLN A 57 -16.72 -2.18 -0.33
CA GLN A 57 -17.82 -1.37 -0.86
C GLN A 57 -19.21 -1.67 -0.30
N ASN A 58 -19.44 -2.88 0.20
CA ASN A 58 -20.73 -3.29 0.79
C ASN A 58 -20.69 -3.42 2.32
N LEU A 59 -19.60 -2.99 2.97
CA LEU A 59 -19.51 -2.91 4.41
C LEU A 59 -19.99 -1.52 4.84
N TYR A 60 -21.06 -1.46 5.63
CA TYR A 60 -21.62 -0.21 6.12
C TYR A 60 -21.72 -0.20 7.65
N GLY A 61 -21.82 1.01 8.22
CA GLY A 61 -22.03 1.21 9.65
C GLY A 61 -20.86 0.73 10.52
N ASP A 62 -21.19 0.17 11.68
CA ASP A 62 -20.22 -0.18 12.72
C ASP A 62 -19.18 -1.22 12.28
N ALA A 63 -19.57 -2.16 11.42
CA ALA A 63 -18.66 -3.17 10.87
C ALA A 63 -17.53 -2.52 10.07
N TRP A 64 -17.87 -1.56 9.21
CA TRP A 64 -16.89 -0.80 8.43
C TRP A 64 -15.97 0.04 9.32
N SER A 65 -16.53 0.73 10.32
CA SER A 65 -15.75 1.54 11.27
C SER A 65 -14.70 0.69 12.00
N LYS A 66 -15.09 -0.49 12.48
CA LYS A 66 -14.18 -1.43 13.15
C LYS A 66 -13.11 -1.95 12.19
N ILE A 67 -13.50 -2.38 10.99
CA ILE A 67 -12.54 -2.86 9.97
C ILE A 67 -11.53 -1.76 9.59
N LYS A 68 -11.99 -0.52 9.41
CA LYS A 68 -11.11 0.62 9.12
C LYS A 68 -10.13 0.88 10.27
N SER A 69 -10.59 0.78 11.52
CA SER A 69 -9.73 0.94 12.70
C SER A 69 -8.66 -0.15 12.77
N GLU A 70 -9.02 -1.39 12.46
CA GLU A 70 -8.10 -2.53 12.44
C GLU A 70 -7.05 -2.39 11.33
N LEU A 71 -7.47 -2.01 10.12
CA LEU A 71 -6.56 -1.72 9.01
C LEU A 71 -5.61 -0.58 9.35
N THR A 72 -6.12 0.50 9.95
CA THR A 72 -5.30 1.63 10.41
C THR A 72 -4.23 1.16 11.38
N LEU A 73 -4.59 0.35 12.38
CA LEU A 73 -3.62 -0.19 13.32
C LEU A 73 -2.57 -1.08 12.65
N GLY A 74 -2.93 -1.82 11.60
CA GLY A 74 -2.00 -2.60 10.79
C GLY A 74 -1.01 -1.73 10.01
N VAL A 75 -1.50 -0.71 9.32
CA VAL A 75 -0.67 0.26 8.57
C VAL A 75 0.26 1.02 9.51
N LEU A 76 -0.20 1.27 10.72
CA LEU A 76 0.54 1.94 11.77
C LEU A 76 1.38 0.98 12.63
N GLY A 77 1.59 -0.27 12.21
CA GLY A 77 2.50 -1.22 12.87
C GLY A 77 2.06 -1.69 14.25
N GLY A 78 0.89 -1.24 14.73
CA GLY A 78 0.31 -1.65 15.99
C GLY A 78 -0.26 -3.07 15.97
N LYS A 79 -0.42 -3.66 14.79
CA LYS A 79 -0.88 -5.05 14.59
C LYS A 79 -0.17 -5.72 13.42
N THR A 80 0.11 -7.01 13.55
CA THR A 80 0.57 -7.85 12.43
C THR A 80 -0.57 -8.08 11.43
N PRO A 81 -0.27 -8.37 10.15
CA PRO A 81 -1.32 -8.70 9.17
C PRO A 81 -2.23 -9.85 9.61
N GLN A 82 -1.71 -10.84 10.35
CA GLN A 82 -2.48 -11.97 10.88
C GLN A 82 -3.48 -11.50 11.94
N GLU A 83 -3.07 -10.62 12.84
CA GLU A 83 -3.95 -10.04 13.86
C GLU A 83 -5.02 -9.15 13.25
N VAL A 84 -4.66 -8.33 12.24
CA VAL A 84 -5.63 -7.51 11.49
C VAL A 84 -6.66 -8.41 10.80
N SER A 85 -6.22 -9.45 10.11
CA SER A 85 -7.11 -10.40 9.42
C SER A 85 -8.08 -11.08 10.39
N LYS A 86 -7.58 -11.58 11.52
CA LYS A 86 -8.43 -12.18 12.56
C LYS A 86 -9.46 -11.19 13.12
N ALA A 87 -9.05 -9.95 13.36
CA ALA A 87 -9.95 -8.91 13.89
C ALA A 87 -11.01 -8.48 12.86
N ILE A 88 -10.65 -8.41 11.57
CA ILE A 88 -11.59 -8.16 10.48
C ILE A 88 -12.62 -9.30 10.40
N GLY A 89 -12.19 -10.56 10.43
CA GLY A 89 -13.06 -11.73 10.37
C GLY A 89 -14.18 -11.71 11.42
N ALA A 90 -13.86 -11.26 12.64
CA ALA A 90 -14.84 -11.13 13.74
C ALA A 90 -15.94 -10.08 13.49
N ASN A 91 -15.75 -9.18 12.52
CA ASN A 91 -16.69 -8.12 12.16
C ASN A 91 -17.42 -8.38 10.83
N LEU A 92 -17.14 -9.51 10.17
CA LEU A 92 -17.78 -9.89 8.91
C LEU A 92 -18.94 -10.86 9.18
N THR A 93 -20.17 -10.41 8.95
CA THR A 93 -21.38 -11.24 9.12
C THR A 93 -22.11 -11.51 7.82
N ASP A 94 -21.77 -10.79 6.74
CA ASP A 94 -22.53 -10.82 5.50
C ASP A 94 -22.08 -11.98 4.58
N PRO A 95 -23.01 -12.56 3.79
CA PRO A 95 -22.67 -13.53 2.77
C PRO A 95 -21.61 -13.00 1.79
N SER A 96 -20.73 -13.89 1.32
CA SER A 96 -19.65 -13.51 0.42
C SER A 96 -19.30 -14.61 -0.58
N ILE A 97 -18.61 -14.22 -1.65
CA ILE A 97 -18.09 -15.14 -2.68
C ILE A 97 -16.91 -15.99 -2.19
N PHE A 98 -16.32 -15.62 -1.04
CA PHE A 98 -15.22 -16.36 -0.43
C PHE A 98 -15.70 -17.64 0.25
N THR A 99 -14.85 -18.67 0.21
CA THR A 99 -15.11 -19.99 0.79
C THR A 99 -15.27 -19.95 2.32
N SER A 100 -14.66 -18.99 3.01
CA SER A 100 -14.81 -18.77 4.45
C SER A 100 -14.67 -17.28 4.82
N LEU A 101 -15.15 -16.90 6.00
CA LEU A 101 -14.95 -15.56 6.56
C LEU A 101 -13.46 -15.25 6.75
N ASP A 102 -12.66 -16.24 7.14
CA ASP A 102 -11.21 -16.09 7.28
C ASP A 102 -10.55 -15.78 5.94
N ALA A 103 -10.92 -16.50 4.86
CA ALA A 103 -10.39 -16.26 3.53
C ALA A 103 -10.77 -14.86 3.01
N ARG A 104 -11.99 -14.40 3.33
CA ARG A 104 -12.44 -13.03 3.03
C ARG A 104 -11.63 -12.00 3.80
N ALA A 105 -11.45 -12.22 5.10
CA ALA A 105 -10.73 -11.29 5.96
C ALA A 105 -9.27 -11.19 5.53
N GLU A 106 -8.63 -12.31 5.21
CA GLU A 106 -7.26 -12.35 4.67
C GLU A 106 -7.15 -11.58 3.35
N ALA A 107 -8.10 -11.75 2.43
CA ALA A 107 -8.12 -11.03 1.16
C ALA A 107 -8.28 -9.51 1.35
N ILE A 108 -9.15 -9.09 2.28
CA ILE A 108 -9.31 -7.68 2.67
C ILE A 108 -7.98 -7.17 3.24
N THR A 109 -7.42 -7.84 4.24
CA THR A 109 -6.19 -7.40 4.90
C THR A 109 -5.03 -7.28 3.91
N LYS A 110 -4.78 -8.30 3.09
CA LYS A 110 -3.69 -8.28 2.11
C LYS A 110 -3.85 -7.15 1.10
N THR A 111 -5.07 -6.97 0.57
CA THR A 111 -5.33 -5.97 -0.45
C THR A 111 -5.23 -4.55 0.12
N GLU A 112 -5.84 -4.31 1.28
CA GLU A 112 -5.91 -2.95 1.85
C GLU A 112 -4.61 -2.53 2.55
N LEU A 113 -3.92 -3.42 3.25
CA LEU A 113 -2.58 -3.09 3.78
C LEU A 113 -1.57 -2.89 2.66
N GLY A 114 -1.56 -3.75 1.64
CA GLY A 114 -0.70 -3.56 0.47
C GLY A 114 -1.00 -2.25 -0.26
N ARG A 115 -2.28 -1.88 -0.38
CA ARG A 115 -2.69 -0.59 -0.96
C ARG A 115 -2.13 0.59 -0.17
N ALA A 116 -2.14 0.51 1.16
CA ALA A 116 -1.54 1.52 2.03
C ALA A 116 -0.09 1.81 1.65
N PHE A 117 0.71 0.75 1.53
CA PHE A 117 2.13 0.84 1.22
C PHE A 117 2.35 1.42 -0.19
N SER A 118 1.57 0.97 -1.17
CA SER A 118 1.69 1.52 -2.53
C SER A 118 1.27 2.99 -2.61
N MET A 119 0.22 3.40 -1.90
CA MET A 119 -0.17 4.82 -1.83
C MET A 119 0.93 5.68 -1.20
N ALA A 120 1.50 5.21 -0.08
CA ALA A 120 2.60 5.89 0.60
C ALA A 120 3.83 6.03 -0.30
N ALA A 121 4.27 4.94 -0.92
CA ALA A 121 5.42 4.93 -1.82
C ALA A 121 5.20 5.85 -3.03
N GLN A 122 4.01 5.84 -3.63
CA GLN A 122 3.67 6.73 -4.74
C GLN A 122 3.77 8.21 -4.32
N SER A 123 3.07 8.59 -3.23
CA SER A 123 3.11 9.98 -2.75
C SER A 123 4.52 10.43 -2.39
N ARG A 124 5.34 9.52 -1.87
CA ARG A 124 6.73 9.79 -1.57
C ARG A 124 7.57 10.03 -2.82
N MET A 125 7.38 9.22 -3.87
CA MET A 125 8.05 9.42 -5.15
C MET A 125 7.62 10.72 -5.85
N GLU A 126 6.34 11.09 -5.76
CA GLU A 126 5.84 12.36 -6.32
C GLU A 126 6.53 13.57 -5.68
N GLU A 127 6.75 13.54 -4.37
CA GLU A 127 7.49 14.57 -3.68
C GLU A 127 8.99 14.55 -4.04
N ALA A 128 9.60 13.37 -4.11
CA ALA A 128 11.00 13.21 -4.49
C ALA A 128 11.29 13.67 -5.93
N ALA A 129 10.32 13.53 -6.86
CA ALA A 129 10.44 13.99 -8.24
C ALA A 129 10.61 15.52 -8.35
N GLY A 130 10.18 16.28 -7.34
CA GLY A 130 10.45 17.73 -7.26
C GLY A 130 11.93 18.08 -7.00
N TYR A 131 12.74 17.09 -6.62
CA TYR A 131 14.15 17.26 -6.26
C TYR A 131 15.10 16.42 -7.10
N VAL A 132 14.62 15.31 -7.66
CA VAL A 132 15.40 14.35 -8.43
C VAL A 132 14.92 14.38 -9.88
N ASP A 133 15.67 15.11 -10.71
CA ASP A 133 15.40 15.18 -12.14
C ASP A 133 15.51 13.79 -12.79
N GLY A 134 14.53 13.44 -13.61
CA GLY A 134 14.46 12.11 -14.24
C GLY A 134 14.12 10.96 -13.30
N LEU A 135 13.55 11.22 -12.12
CA LEU A 135 13.03 10.15 -11.26
C LEU A 135 11.83 9.46 -11.92
N GLU A 136 11.88 8.14 -11.94
CA GLU A 136 10.83 7.27 -12.45
C GLU A 136 10.40 6.30 -11.36
N LYS A 137 9.36 5.51 -11.63
CA LYS A 137 8.91 4.40 -10.79
C LYS A 137 8.95 3.12 -11.61
N GLN A 138 9.43 2.05 -10.99
CA GLN A 138 9.52 0.72 -11.58
C GLN A 138 8.54 -0.22 -10.89
N TRP A 139 7.83 -1.01 -11.69
CA TRP A 139 6.95 -2.06 -11.20
C TRP A 139 7.76 -3.29 -10.76
N LEU A 140 7.48 -3.80 -9.57
CA LEU A 140 8.13 -4.95 -8.97
C LEU A 140 7.09 -6.03 -8.65
N HIS A 141 7.22 -7.19 -9.28
CA HIS A 141 6.39 -8.35 -8.98
C HIS A 141 7.05 -9.20 -7.88
N ALA A 142 6.59 -9.11 -6.63
CA ALA A 142 7.21 -9.77 -5.47
C ALA A 142 6.98 -11.30 -5.35
N GLY A 143 6.68 -11.98 -6.45
CA GLY A 143 6.54 -13.44 -6.51
C GLY A 143 5.22 -14.00 -5.97
N HIS A 144 4.24 -13.14 -5.65
CA HIS A 144 2.90 -13.52 -5.20
C HIS A 144 1.81 -12.81 -6.02
N PRO A 145 0.63 -13.43 -6.22
CA PRO A 145 0.13 -14.69 -5.65
C PRO A 145 0.61 -15.95 -6.41
N ARG A 146 0.30 -17.16 -5.88
CA ARG A 146 0.65 -18.47 -6.50
C ARG A 146 0.28 -18.55 -7.99
N MET A 147 -0.83 -17.94 -8.38
CA MET A 147 -1.24 -17.76 -9.77
C MET A 147 -1.13 -16.28 -10.11
N ALA A 148 0.07 -15.86 -10.50
CA ALA A 148 0.32 -14.49 -10.91
C ALA A 148 -0.42 -14.15 -12.21
N ARG A 149 -0.91 -12.91 -12.31
CA ARG A 149 -1.60 -12.41 -13.51
C ARG A 149 -0.57 -12.15 -14.60
N PRO A 150 -0.80 -12.57 -15.86
CA PRO A 150 0.17 -12.41 -16.94
C PRO A 150 0.65 -10.96 -17.13
N TYR A 151 -0.26 -9.99 -17.10
CA TYR A 151 0.10 -8.58 -17.28
C TYR A 151 0.88 -8.00 -16.10
N HIS A 152 0.68 -8.51 -14.88
CA HIS A 152 1.45 -8.08 -13.69
C HIS A 152 2.88 -8.62 -13.74
N LEU A 153 3.06 -9.84 -14.24
CA LEU A 153 4.38 -10.42 -14.47
C LEU A 153 5.12 -9.71 -15.60
N ALA A 154 4.43 -9.40 -16.70
CA ALA A 154 5.01 -8.72 -17.85
C ALA A 154 5.54 -7.32 -17.52
N LEU A 155 4.93 -6.65 -16.53
CA LEU A 155 5.37 -5.35 -16.06
C LEU A 155 6.57 -5.42 -15.10
N ASN A 156 7.00 -6.60 -14.64
CA ASN A 156 8.12 -6.68 -13.70
C ASN A 156 9.40 -6.06 -14.32
N GLY A 157 9.94 -5.04 -13.66
CA GLY A 157 11.10 -4.27 -14.12
C GLY A 157 10.74 -3.12 -15.08
N TYR A 158 9.51 -3.02 -15.56
CA TYR A 158 9.06 -1.92 -16.39
C TYR A 158 8.95 -0.64 -15.56
N HIS A 159 9.41 0.48 -16.12
CA HIS A 159 9.44 1.77 -15.44
C HIS A 159 8.79 2.87 -16.29
N VAL A 160 8.22 3.85 -15.61
CA VAL A 160 7.55 5.02 -16.20
C VAL A 160 7.84 6.26 -15.34
N PRO A 161 7.67 7.49 -15.88
CA PRO A 161 7.67 8.70 -15.06
C PRO A 161 6.74 8.56 -13.85
N VAL A 162 7.12 9.18 -12.73
CA VAL A 162 6.41 9.02 -11.44
C VAL A 162 4.92 9.39 -11.55
N ASP A 163 4.59 10.40 -12.35
CA ASP A 163 3.25 10.95 -12.57
C ASP A 163 2.43 10.24 -13.65
N GLU A 164 3.05 9.30 -14.38
CA GLU A 164 2.38 8.52 -15.43
C GLU A 164 1.87 7.16 -14.89
N PRO A 165 0.73 6.64 -15.38
CA PRO A 165 0.23 5.35 -14.95
C PRO A 165 0.99 4.19 -15.60
N PHE A 166 1.06 3.06 -14.91
CA PHE A 166 1.37 1.78 -15.52
C PHE A 166 0.18 1.30 -16.35
N LEU A 167 0.45 0.68 -17.51
CA LEU A 167 -0.57 0.05 -18.33
C LEU A 167 -0.61 -1.47 -18.06
N VAL A 168 -1.55 -1.91 -17.23
CA VAL A 168 -1.78 -3.31 -16.90
C VAL A 168 -2.81 -3.90 -17.87
N GLY A 169 -2.34 -4.41 -19.01
CA GLY A 169 -3.21 -4.81 -20.11
C GLY A 169 -3.90 -3.58 -20.71
N ASN A 170 -5.20 -3.39 -20.44
CA ASN A 170 -5.96 -2.20 -20.85
C ASN A 170 -6.36 -1.30 -19.66
N VAL A 171 -5.83 -1.59 -18.46
CA VAL A 171 -6.15 -0.85 -17.24
C VAL A 171 -4.98 0.07 -16.89
N ALA A 172 -5.25 1.37 -16.81
CA ALA A 172 -4.29 2.34 -16.29
C ALA A 172 -4.30 2.30 -14.75
N MET A 173 -3.14 2.10 -14.14
CA MET A 173 -2.97 2.04 -12.68
C MET A 173 -1.80 2.93 -12.27
N MET A 174 -2.03 3.89 -11.37
CA MET A 174 -0.94 4.77 -10.91
C MET A 174 0.10 4.00 -10.09
N TYR A 175 -0.35 3.00 -9.34
CA TYR A 175 0.47 2.13 -8.50
C TYR A 175 -0.21 0.76 -8.35
N PRO A 176 0.51 -0.29 -7.91
CA PRO A 176 -0.09 -1.58 -7.58
C PRO A 176 -1.23 -1.44 -6.58
N ARG A 177 -2.33 -2.16 -6.81
CA ARG A 177 -3.56 -2.02 -6.01
C ARG A 177 -4.15 -0.60 -6.02
N ASP A 178 -4.08 0.11 -7.14
CA ASP A 178 -4.82 1.37 -7.33
C ASP A 178 -6.34 1.15 -7.06
N PRO A 179 -6.99 1.93 -6.17
CA PRO A 179 -8.43 1.79 -5.89
C PRO A 179 -9.34 2.07 -7.10
N LYS A 180 -8.84 2.76 -8.13
CA LYS A 180 -9.57 3.02 -9.37
C LYS A 180 -9.57 1.83 -10.33
N ALA A 181 -8.71 0.83 -10.10
CA ALA A 181 -8.59 -0.34 -10.95
C ALA A 181 -9.68 -1.39 -10.63
N PRO A 182 -10.12 -2.20 -11.63
CA PRO A 182 -11.06 -3.28 -11.41
C PRO A 182 -10.56 -4.26 -10.33
N ILE A 183 -11.50 -4.82 -9.55
CA ILE A 183 -11.15 -5.71 -8.43
C ILE A 183 -10.28 -6.90 -8.88
N GLY A 184 -10.51 -7.38 -10.10
CA GLY A 184 -9.76 -8.46 -10.72
C GLY A 184 -8.26 -8.18 -10.82
N GLU A 185 -7.84 -6.92 -10.89
CA GLU A 185 -6.43 -6.50 -11.00
C GLU A 185 -5.79 -6.22 -9.64
N VAL A 186 -6.56 -5.95 -8.58
CA VAL A 186 -6.01 -5.50 -7.29
C VAL A 186 -6.01 -6.57 -6.22
N ILE A 187 -7.02 -7.43 -6.20
CA ILE A 187 -7.26 -8.32 -5.06
C ILE A 187 -6.14 -9.36 -4.93
N ASN A 188 -5.65 -9.60 -3.72
CA ASN A 188 -4.56 -10.56 -3.43
C ASN A 188 -3.28 -10.31 -4.27
N CYS A 189 -3.11 -9.11 -4.82
CA CYS A 189 -1.91 -8.77 -5.57
C CYS A 189 -0.73 -8.54 -4.61
N GLY A 190 0.41 -9.17 -4.89
CA GLY A 190 1.67 -8.96 -4.17
C GLY A 190 2.67 -8.05 -4.88
N CYS A 191 2.27 -7.33 -5.94
CA CYS A 191 3.18 -6.40 -6.62
C CYS A 191 3.43 -5.14 -5.79
N ASP A 192 4.57 -4.51 -5.98
CA ASP A 192 4.91 -3.19 -5.46
C ASP A 192 5.55 -2.36 -6.56
N HIS A 193 5.88 -1.12 -6.23
CA HIS A 193 6.64 -0.24 -7.09
C HIS A 193 7.71 0.47 -6.27
N VAL A 194 8.85 0.69 -6.91
CA VAL A 194 10.05 1.23 -6.29
C VAL A 194 10.58 2.38 -7.14
N PRO A 195 11.31 3.35 -6.57
CA PRO A 195 11.93 4.38 -7.38
C PRO A 195 12.90 3.76 -8.38
N TYR A 196 13.03 4.41 -9.53
CA TYR A 196 14.00 4.06 -10.55
C TYR A 196 14.65 5.34 -11.08
N HIS A 197 15.93 5.24 -11.43
CA HIS A 197 16.64 6.31 -12.08
C HIS A 197 17.71 5.71 -12.99
N VAL A 198 17.87 6.25 -14.20
CA VAL A 198 18.78 5.72 -15.23
C VAL A 198 20.23 5.56 -14.76
N ARG A 199 20.65 6.36 -13.77
CA ARG A 199 22.01 6.33 -13.20
C ARG A 199 22.24 5.24 -12.14
N TRP A 200 21.24 4.45 -11.78
CA TRP A 200 21.37 3.37 -10.78
C TRP A 200 21.72 2.02 -11.40
N ASN A 201 21.88 1.99 -12.72
CA ASN A 201 22.26 0.83 -13.53
C ASN A 201 23.65 1.05 -14.13
#